data_AF-A0A3D2HVD5-F1
#
_entry.id   AF-A0A3D2HVD5-F1
#
_cell.length_a   1.000
_cell.length_b   1.000
_cell.length_c   1.000
_cell.angle_alpha   90.00
_cell.angle_beta   90.00
_cell.angle_gamma   90.00
#
_symmetry.space_group_name_H-M   'P 1'
#
loop_
_entity.id
_entity.type
_entity.pdbx_description
1 polymer ?
#
loop_
_entity_poly.entity_id
_entity_poly.type
_entity_poly.pdbx_seq_one_letter_code
_entity_poly.pdbx_strand_id
1 'polypeptide(L)' 'MTKIDIYSGFLGAGKTTLIKKLISEAYKGQKIVLIENEFGEIGIDGGFLQ' A
#
# COMPACT_ATOMS: atom_id res chain seq x y z
N MET A 1 14.25 -4.92 -15.65
CA MET A 1 13.35 -5.92 -15.06
C MET A 1 12.73 -5.29 -13.82
N THR A 2 11.40 -5.19 -13.75
CA THR A 2 10.71 -4.51 -12.64
C THR A 2 10.50 -5.50 -11.49
N LYS A 3 10.90 -5.13 -10.27
CA LYS A 3 10.63 -5.93 -9.07
C LYS A 3 9.14 -5.78 -8.70
N ILE A 4 8.47 -6.89 -8.43
CA ILE A 4 7.06 -6.93 -8.03
C ILE A 4 6.98 -7.64 -6.68
N ASP A 5 6.46 -6.93 -5.67
CA ASP A 5 6.18 -7.47 -4.35
C ASP A 5 4.65 -7.61 -4.19
N ILE A 6 4.18 -8.76 -3.70
CA ILE A 6 2.73 -9.04 -3.52
C ILE A 6 2.43 -9.16 -2.03
N TYR A 7 1.48 -8.35 -1.54
CA TYR A 7 1.02 -8.38 -0.16
C TYR A 7 -0.43 -8.89 -0.10
N SER A 8 -0.66 -9.95 0.69
CA SER A 8 -1.98 -10.58 0.86
C SER A 8 -2.23 -10.94 2.33
N GLY A 9 -3.50 -11.15 2.68
CA GLY A 9 -3.92 -11.48 4.04
C GLY A 9 -5.39 -11.13 4.29
N PHE A 10 -5.95 -11.65 5.38
CA PHE A 10 -7.35 -11.39 5.78
C PHE A 10 -7.65 -9.90 6.02
N LEU A 11 -8.95 -9.55 6.04
CA LEU A 11 -9.39 -8.22 6.44
C LEU A 11 -8.94 -7.94 7.88
N GLY A 12 -8.39 -6.75 8.14
CA GLY A 12 -7.85 -6.40 9.46
C GLY A 12 -6.46 -6.99 9.78
N ALA A 13 -5.81 -7.72 8.87
CA ALA A 13 -4.46 -8.26 9.09
C ALA A 13 -3.32 -7.22 9.17
N GLY A 14 -3.63 -5.92 9.16
CA GLY A 14 -2.63 -4.85 9.27
C GLY A 14 -1.84 -4.54 7.99
N LYS A 15 -2.29 -5.03 6.82
CA LYS A 15 -1.62 -4.83 5.52
C LYS A 15 -1.33 -3.36 5.21
N THR A 16 -2.33 -2.49 5.34
CA THR A 16 -2.21 -1.04 5.08
C THR A 16 -1.14 -0.39 5.96
N THR A 17 -1.09 -0.74 7.25
CA THR A 17 -0.08 -0.21 8.19
C THR A 17 1.32 -0.65 7.79
N LEU A 18 1.49 -1.91 7.41
CA LEU A 18 2.77 -2.44 6.94
C LEU A 18 3.24 -1.72 5.67
N ILE A 19 2.36 -1.60 4.67
CA ILE A 19 2.68 -0.94 3.40
C ILE A 19 3.10 0.51 3.63
N LYS A 20 2.35 1.28 4.43
CA LYS A 20 2.72 2.68 4.77
C LYS A 20 4.11 2.78 5.40
N LYS A 21 4.42 1.89 6.35
CA LYS A 21 5.74 1.85 6.99
C LYS A 21 6.85 1.54 5.98
N LEU A 22 6.66 0.54 5.13
CA LEU A 22 7.62 0.17 4.09
C LEU A 22 7.89 1.31 3.12
N ILE A 23 6.84 2.02 2.67
CA ILE A 23 7.00 3.19 1.78
C ILE A 23 7.82 4.29 2.46
N SER A 24 7.55 4.59 3.72
CA SER A 24 8.21 5.67 4.46
C SER A 24 9.68 5.37 4.86
N GLU A 25 9.99 4.10 5.16
CA GLU A 25 11.28 3.68 5.70
C GLU A 25 12.11 2.91 4.68
N ALA A 26 11.61 1.77 4.20
CA ALA A 26 12.37 0.83 3.38
C ALA A 26 12.52 1.27 1.91
N TYR A 27 11.49 1.90 1.34
CA TYR A 27 11.48 2.39 -0.03
C TYR A 27 11.79 3.89 -0.13
N LYS A 28 12.29 4.50 0.94
CA LYS A 28 12.64 5.93 0.96
C LYS A 28 13.60 6.27 -0.18
N GLY A 29 13.20 7.24 -1.01
CA GLY A 29 13.98 7.70 -2.17
C GLY A 29 13.86 6.81 -3.42
N GLN A 30 13.07 5.74 -3.38
CA GLN A 30 12.80 4.89 -4.55
C GLN A 30 11.53 5.36 -5.27
N LYS A 31 11.52 5.22 -6.60
CA LYS A 31 10.31 5.39 -7.41
C LYS A 31 9.52 4.09 -7.39
N ILE A 32 8.39 4.09 -6.70
CA ILE A 32 7.51 2.94 -6.56
C ILE A 32 6.11 3.25 -7.09
N VAL A 33 5.37 2.20 -7.44
CA VAL A 33 3.94 2.26 -7.76
C VAL A 33 3.22 1.32 -6.81
N LEU A 34 2.15 1.81 -6.19
CA LEU A 34 1.28 1.03 -5.32
C LEU A 34 -0.01 0.73 -6.07
N ILE A 35 -0.40 -0.54 -6.10
CA ILE A 35 -1.65 -1.01 -6.70
C ILE A 35 -2.42 -1.72 -5.59
N GLU A 36 -3.60 -1.22 -5.28
CA GLU A 36 -4.47 -1.76 -4.23
C GLU A 36 -5.85 -2.04 -4.82
N ASN A 37 -6.51 -3.10 -4.34
CA ASN A 37 -7.92 -3.32 -4.61
C ASN A 37 -8.71 -2.62 -3.51
N GLU A 38 -9.49 -1.60 -3.86
CA GLU A 38 -10.44 -0.96 -2.94
C GLU A 38 -11.83 -1.59 -3.12
N PHE A 39 -12.56 -1.80 -2.02
CA PHE A 39 -13.92 -2.34 -2.04
C PHE A 39 -14.89 -1.29 -1.47
N GLY A 40 -15.57 -0.55 -2.35
CA GLY A 40 -16.53 0.53 -2.02
C GLY A 40 -16.58 1.63 -3.09
N GLU A 41 -17.71 2.32 -3.27
CA GLU A 41 -17.89 3.39 -4.30
C GLU A 41 -17.19 4.72 -3.95
N ILE A 42 -16.85 4.94 -2.69
CA ILE A 42 -16.16 6.13 -2.21
C ILE A 42 -14.73 5.72 -1.90
N GLY A 43 -13.76 6.31 -2.61
CA GLY A 43 -12.34 6.11 -2.33
C GLY A 43 -11.98 6.70 -0.96
N ILE A 44 -12.06 5.89 0.10
CA ILE A 44 -11.75 6.31 1.47
C ILE A 44 -10.22 6.46 1.62
N ASP A 45 -9.45 5.67 0.85
CA ASP A 45 -8.00 5.68 0.95
C ASP A 45 -7.32 6.83 0.18
N GLY A 46 -8.05 7.52 -0.71
CA GLY A 46 -7.55 8.71 -1.41
C GLY A 46 -7.17 9.87 -0.49
N GLY A 47 -7.72 9.92 0.72
CA GLY A 47 -7.38 10.90 1.76
C GLY A 47 -6.41 10.40 2.84
N PHE A 48 -6.12 9.10 2.87
CA PHE A 48 -5.34 8.46 3.95
C PHE A 48 -3.83 8.40 3.69
N LEU A 49 -3.39 8.87 2.52
CA LEU A 49 -2.00 8.90 2.06
C LEU A 49 -1.46 10.34 1.91
N GLN A 50 -1.93 11.27 2.75
CA GLN A 50 -1.19 12.52 3.03
C GLN A 50 -0.05 12.28 4.02
#